data_AF-A0A2V9Z806-F1
#
_entry.id   AF-A0A2V9Z806-F1
#
_cell.length_a   1.000
_cell.length_b   1.000
_cell.length_c   1.000
_cell.angle_alpha   90.00
_cell.angle_beta   90.00
_cell.angle_gamma   90.00
#
_symmetry.space_group_name_H-M   'P 1'
#
loop_
_entity.id
_entity.type
_entity.pdbx_description
1 polymer ?
#
loop_
_entity_poly.entity_id
_entity_poly.type
_entity_poly.pdbx_seq_one_letter_code
_entity_poly.pdbx_strand_id
1 'polypeptide(L)' 'PGHISHTYTDHVSILKFIEANWGLAPVTSRSRDNFPNPKASKSNPYVPLNRPAIGDMMDLFSFSKEKK' A
#
# COMPACT_ATOMS: atom_id res chain seq x y z
N PRO A 1 -4.22 -7.13 -19.27
CA PRO A 1 -3.00 -7.79 -18.73
C PRO A 1 -3.21 -8.11 -17.25
N GLY A 2 -2.70 -9.25 -16.77
CA GLY A 2 -2.69 -9.55 -15.32
C GLY A 2 -1.56 -8.81 -14.62
N HIS A 3 -1.78 -8.41 -13.37
CA HIS A 3 -0.77 -7.80 -12.49
C HIS A 3 -0.72 -8.59 -11.17
N ILE A 4 0.47 -8.97 -10.74
CA ILE A 4 0.72 -9.61 -9.45
C ILE A 4 1.59 -8.65 -8.65
N SER A 5 1.04 -8.13 -7.54
CA SER A 5 1.81 -7.35 -6.58
C SER A 5 2.60 -8.29 -5.66
N HIS A 6 3.88 -7.99 -5.48
CA HIS A 6 4.72 -8.62 -4.45
C HIS A 6 4.88 -7.74 -3.22
N THR A 7 4.06 -6.68 -3.09
CA THR A 7 4.08 -5.79 -1.93
C THR A 7 3.45 -6.47 -0.72
N TYR A 8 4.11 -6.38 0.44
CA TYR A 8 3.57 -6.92 1.69
C TYR A 8 2.33 -6.13 2.14
N THR A 9 1.19 -6.82 2.23
CA THR A 9 -0.13 -6.25 2.55
C THR A 9 -0.85 -7.09 3.61
N ASP A 10 -1.75 -6.46 4.36
CA ASP A 10 -2.66 -7.14 5.31
C ASP A 10 -4.06 -6.49 5.32
N HIS A 11 -4.97 -6.89 6.22
CA HIS A 11 -6.32 -6.33 6.28
C HIS A 11 -6.36 -4.80 6.43
N VAL A 12 -5.38 -4.20 7.12
CA VAL A 12 -5.28 -2.75 7.33
C VAL A 12 -4.87 -2.02 6.05
N SER A 13 -4.27 -2.71 5.07
CA SER A 13 -3.97 -2.12 3.75
C SER A 13 -5.21 -1.61 3.04
N ILE A 14 -6.39 -2.18 3.29
CA ILE A 14 -7.66 -1.69 2.71
C ILE A 14 -7.99 -0.30 3.26
N LEU A 15 -7.81 -0.09 4.57
CA LEU A 15 -8.03 1.21 5.20
C LEU A 15 -7.04 2.24 4.65
N LYS A 16 -5.76 1.86 4.59
CA LYS A 16 -4.70 2.70 4.04
C LYS A 16 -4.92 3.05 2.56
N PHE A 17 -5.46 2.13 1.76
CA PHE A 17 -5.86 2.40 0.37
C PHE A 17 -6.92 3.49 0.29
N ILE A 18 -7.97 3.41 1.11
CA ILE A 18 -9.04 4.42 1.15
C ILE A 18 -8.44 5.78 1.54
N GLU A 19 -7.57 5.80 2.55
CA GLU A 19 -6.88 7.02 2.99
C GLU A 19 -6.03 7.61 1.86
N ALA A 20 -5.20 6.80 1.19
CA ALA A 20 -4.34 7.25 0.09
C ALA A 20 -5.15 7.74 -1.13
N ASN A 21 -6.24 7.07 -1.48
CA ASN A 21 -7.06 7.41 -2.64
C ASN A 21 -7.90 8.69 -2.41
N TRP A 22 -8.34 8.95 -1.18
CA TRP A 22 -9.12 10.15 -0.82
C TRP A 22 -8.31 11.26 -0.13
N GLY A 23 -7.00 11.07 0.07
CA GLY A 23 -6.15 12.05 0.74
C GLY A 23 -6.50 12.27 2.21
N LEU A 24 -6.95 11.22 2.90
CA LEU A 24 -7.34 11.27 4.31
C LEU A 24 -6.13 11.03 5.22
N ALA A 25 -6.23 11.48 6.46
CA ALA A 25 -5.25 11.17 7.50
C ALA A 25 -5.48 9.76 8.08
N PRO A 26 -4.44 9.11 8.62
CA PRO A 26 -4.58 7.87 9.37
C PRO A 26 -5.57 8.00 10.52
N VAL A 27 -6.30 6.93 10.82
CA VAL A 27 -7.34 6.95 11.87
C VAL A 27 -6.77 7.34 13.24
N THR A 28 -5.56 6.86 13.56
CA THR A 28 -4.83 7.30 14.77
C THR A 28 -3.31 7.18 14.55
N SER A 29 -2.51 7.85 15.39
CA SER A 29 -1.05 7.74 15.36
C SER A 29 -0.50 6.35 15.72
N ARG A 30 -1.30 5.54 16.44
CA ARG A 30 -0.94 4.17 16.89
C ARG A 30 -1.40 3.07 15.94
N SER A 31 -2.24 3.40 14.96
CA SER A 31 -2.78 2.42 14.01
C SER A 31 -1.71 2.04 12.98
N ARG A 32 -1.87 0.85 12.37
CA ARG A 32 -0.90 0.31 11.40
C ARG A 32 -1.06 0.94 10.02
N ASP A 33 -2.18 1.60 9.76
CA ASP A 33 -2.45 2.42 8.57
C ASP A 33 -1.37 3.51 8.37
N ASN A 34 -0.83 4.05 9.47
CA ASN A 34 0.23 5.05 9.50
C ASN A 34 1.63 4.48 9.19
N PHE A 35 1.78 3.17 8.97
CA PHE A 35 3.10 2.61 8.61
C PHE A 35 3.51 2.98 7.18
N PRO A 36 4.82 3.10 6.90
CA PRO A 36 5.30 3.41 5.56
C PRO A 36 5.01 2.28 4.55
N ASN A 37 5.02 2.61 3.26
CA ASN A 37 4.96 1.60 2.20
C ASN A 37 6.23 0.72 2.20
N PRO A 38 6.11 -0.60 1.93
CA PRO A 38 7.24 -1.52 1.90
C PRO A 38 8.32 -1.17 0.88
N LYS A 39 9.57 -1.29 1.29
CA LYS A 39 10.75 -1.28 0.42
C LYS A 39 11.29 -2.69 0.33
N ALA A 40 11.03 -3.37 -0.78
CA ALA A 40 11.46 -4.75 -1.02
C ALA A 40 12.87 -4.82 -1.63
N SER A 41 13.61 -5.89 -1.37
CA SER A 41 14.84 -6.19 -2.10
C SER A 41 14.52 -7.03 -3.36
N LYS A 42 15.40 -6.99 -4.36
CA LYS A 42 15.28 -7.87 -5.54
C LYS A 42 15.47 -9.36 -5.19
N SER A 43 16.23 -9.67 -4.13
CA SER A 43 16.51 -11.05 -3.72
C SER A 43 15.40 -11.67 -2.86
N ASN A 44 14.59 -10.86 -2.18
CA ASN A 44 13.45 -11.32 -1.39
C ASN A 44 12.31 -10.29 -1.45
N PRO A 45 11.41 -10.38 -2.44
CA PRO A 45 10.40 -9.35 -2.66
C PRO A 45 9.30 -9.33 -1.60
N TYR A 46 9.08 -10.46 -0.90
CA TYR A 46 7.98 -10.61 0.07
C TYR A 46 8.30 -10.12 1.48
N VAL A 47 9.57 -9.81 1.76
CA VAL A 47 10.04 -9.36 3.07
C VAL A 47 10.53 -7.91 2.96
N PRO A 48 9.79 -6.94 3.51
CA PRO A 48 10.21 -5.54 3.48
C PRO A 48 11.49 -5.29 4.28
N LEU A 49 12.38 -4.42 3.79
CA LEU A 49 13.60 -4.00 4.47
C LEU A 49 13.33 -2.93 5.55
N ASN A 50 12.27 -2.13 5.38
CA ASN A 50 11.89 -1.01 6.25
C ASN A 50 10.79 -1.37 7.25
N ARG A 51 10.83 -2.57 7.84
CA ARG A 51 9.83 -3.01 8.82
C ARG A 51 9.84 -2.13 10.08
N PRO A 52 8.66 -1.79 10.67
CA PRO A 52 7.32 -2.18 10.23
C PRO A 52 6.85 -1.37 9.00
N ALA A 53 6.28 -2.05 8.01
CA ALA A 53 5.78 -1.46 6.77
C ALA A 53 4.58 -2.26 6.24
N ILE A 54 3.62 -1.57 5.62
CA ILE A 54 2.42 -2.16 5.03
C ILE A 54 2.03 -1.41 3.76
N GLY A 55 1.71 -2.13 2.69
CA GLY A 55 1.34 -1.54 1.41
C GLY A 55 -0.04 -0.86 1.44
N ASP A 56 -0.23 0.11 0.55
CA ASP A 56 -1.48 0.85 0.33
C ASP A 56 -2.31 0.31 -0.85
N MET A 57 -1.91 -0.80 -1.48
CA MET A 57 -2.60 -1.47 -2.59
C MET A 57 -2.79 -0.64 -3.87
N MET A 58 -2.23 0.58 -3.96
CA MET A 58 -2.45 1.45 -5.13
C MET A 58 -1.93 0.83 -6.43
N ASP A 59 -0.92 -0.04 -6.35
CA ASP A 59 -0.33 -0.76 -7.48
C ASP A 59 -1.25 -1.86 -8.05
N LEU A 60 -2.29 -2.27 -7.33
CA LEU A 60 -3.29 -3.23 -7.83
C LEU A 60 -4.33 -2.60 -8.75
N PHE A 61 -4.41 -1.27 -8.81
CA PHE A 61 -5.43 -0.54 -9.55
C PHE A 61 -4.83 0.31 -10.67
N SER A 62 -5.55 0.39 -11.80
CA SER A 62 -5.19 1.29 -12.90
C SER A 62 -6.15 2.47 -12.90
N PHE A 63 -5.67 3.62 -12.41
CA PHE A 63 -6.42 4.87 -12.45
C PHE A 63 -6.25 5.51 -13.82
N SER A 64 -7.09 5.11 -14.76
CA SER A 64 -7.22 5.84 -16.02
C SER A 64 -7.80 7.21 -15.70
N LYS A 65 -7.15 8.29 -16.15
CA LYS A 65 -7.80 9.59 -16.19
C LYS A 65 -8.90 9.50 -17.23
N GLU A 66 -10.16 9.41 -16.81
CA GLU A 66 -11.25 9.75 -17.72
C GLU A 66 -10.94 11.16 -18.24
N LYS A 67 -10.66 11.26 -19.54
CA LYS A 67 -10.66 12.56 -20.20
C LYS A 67 -12.11 13.02 -20.20
N LYS A 68 -12.42 13.99 -19.33
CA LYS A 68 -13.61 14.82 -19.47
C LYS A 68 -13.55 15.58 -20.80
#